data_AF-A0AAW1MAL9-F1
#
_entry.id   AF-A0AAW1MAL9-F1
#
_cell.length_a   1.000
_cell.length_b   1.000
_cell.length_c   1.000
_cell.angle_alpha   90.00
_cell.angle_beta   90.00
_cell.angle_gamma   90.00
#
_symmetry.space_group_name_H-M   'P 1'
#
loop_
_entity.id
_entity.type
_entity.pdbx_description
1 polymer ?
#
loop_
_entity_poly.entity_id
_entity_poly.type
_entity_poly.pdbx_seq_one_letter_code
_entity_poly.pdbx_strand_id
1 'polypeptide(L)'
;MTDHKPLTRILRPEKDLPATSAIRLLHYASFVAGFKYEIVYRNTKEHANADYLSRFALQHTKTETLDEEATYYLSQIQILPVTRNEIRKETRKDTELTKIINEIQGELPATDQTLTQFTLQDGCLFNGIRVAIPRTLRERILEELHTAHTGIVRMKNLARSYVWWRGIDNDIEKLVKQ
;
A
#
# COMPACT_ATOMS: atom_id res chain seq x y z
N MET A 1 12.02 -24.49 4.46
CA MET A 1 11.35 -25.35 5.47
C MET A 1 9.87 -24.97 5.50
N THR A 2 8.94 -25.93 5.47
CA THR A 2 7.49 -25.68 5.39
C THR A 2 6.71 -26.68 6.23
N ASP A 3 5.61 -26.25 6.82
CA ASP A 3 4.63 -27.10 7.51
C ASP A 3 3.54 -27.65 6.59
N HIS A 4 3.60 -27.35 5.29
CA HIS A 4 2.64 -27.78 4.29
C HIS A 4 3.22 -28.87 3.39
N LYS A 5 2.95 -30.14 3.73
CA LYS A 5 3.53 -31.33 3.08
C LYS A 5 3.38 -31.34 1.54
N PRO A 6 2.23 -30.97 0.93
CA PRO A 6 2.13 -30.88 -0.53
C PRO A 6 3.11 -29.93 -1.22
N LEU A 7 3.55 -28.85 -0.56
CA LEU A 7 4.48 -27.88 -1.17
C LEU A 7 5.86 -28.48 -1.43
N THR A 8 6.28 -29.45 -0.62
CA THR A 8 7.53 -30.19 -0.86
C THR A 8 7.53 -30.98 -2.16
N ARG A 9 6.35 -31.41 -2.63
CA ARG A 9 6.21 -32.10 -3.91
C ARG A 9 6.13 -31.11 -5.07
N ILE A 10 5.49 -29.97 -4.86
CA ILE A 10 5.25 -28.97 -5.91
C ILE A 10 6.54 -28.21 -6.24
N LEU A 11 7.29 -27.81 -5.21
CA LEU A 11 8.47 -26.97 -5.34
C LEU A 11 9.75 -27.79 -5.26
N ARG A 12 9.72 -29.08 -5.61
CA ARG A 12 10.93 -29.92 -5.58
C ARG A 12 11.73 -29.65 -6.86
N PRO A 13 13.02 -29.27 -6.78
CA PRO A 13 13.80 -28.91 -7.98
C PRO A 13 13.92 -30.05 -9.00
N GLU A 14 13.89 -31.30 -8.52
CA GLU A 14 14.21 -32.49 -9.31
C GLU A 14 12.96 -33.18 -9.90
N LYS A 15 11.75 -32.69 -9.62
CA LYS A 15 10.52 -33.43 -9.93
C LYS A 15 9.55 -32.59 -10.73
N ASP A 16 9.19 -33.11 -11.91
CA ASP A 16 8.18 -32.49 -12.76
C ASP A 16 6.81 -32.45 -12.08
N LEU A 17 6.15 -31.31 -12.22
CA LEU A 17 4.80 -31.10 -11.74
C LEU A 17 3.79 -31.90 -12.57
N PRO A 18 2.74 -32.47 -11.95
CA PRO A 18 1.64 -33.09 -12.70
C PRO A 18 1.01 -32.10 -13.68
N ALA A 19 0.65 -32.56 -14.88
CA ALA A 19 0.02 -31.73 -15.93
C ALA A 19 -1.31 -31.07 -15.50
N THR A 20 -1.95 -31.59 -14.45
CA THR A 20 -3.18 -31.05 -13.86
C THR A 20 -2.94 -29.93 -12.84
N SER A 21 -1.69 -29.49 -12.66
CA SER A 21 -1.35 -28.43 -11.70
C SER A 21 -1.91 -27.08 -12.16
N ALA A 22 -2.46 -26.31 -11.23
CA ALA A 22 -2.90 -24.95 -11.52
C ALA A 22 -1.73 -24.11 -12.07
N ILE A 23 -1.97 -23.34 -13.15
CA ILE A 23 -0.96 -22.49 -13.83
C ILE A 23 -0.18 -21.62 -12.83
N ARG A 24 -0.86 -21.11 -11.79
CA ARG A 24 -0.21 -20.30 -10.75
C ARG A 24 0.89 -21.04 -9.99
N LEU A 25 0.70 -22.33 -9.71
CA LEU A 25 1.73 -23.16 -9.04
C LEU A 25 2.90 -23.45 -9.97
N LEU A 26 2.64 -23.61 -11.27
CA LEU A 26 3.69 -23.78 -12.27
C LEU A 26 4.57 -22.52 -12.35
N HIS A 27 3.97 -21.33 -12.38
CA HIS A 27 4.73 -20.07 -12.36
C HIS A 27 5.61 -19.94 -11.11
N TYR A 28 5.09 -20.26 -9.92
CA TYR A 28 5.90 -20.24 -8.71
C TYR A 28 7.04 -21.27 -8.77
N ALA A 29 6.77 -22.51 -9.18
CA ALA A 29 7.80 -23.54 -9.28
C ALA A 29 8.92 -23.14 -10.25
N SER A 30 8.58 -22.59 -11.43
CA SER A 30 9.57 -22.08 -12.39
C SER A 30 10.41 -20.94 -11.83
N PHE A 31 9.79 -20.01 -11.07
CA PHE A 31 10.52 -18.92 -10.43
C PHE A 31 11.52 -19.43 -9.39
N VAL A 32 11.10 -20.35 -8.51
CA VAL A 32 11.98 -20.86 -7.44
C VAL A 32 13.06 -21.79 -8.01
N ALA A 33 12.82 -22.48 -9.12
CA ALA A 33 13.80 -23.35 -9.78
C ALA A 33 15.10 -22.65 -10.21
N GLY A 34 15.09 -21.32 -10.34
CA GLY A 34 16.30 -20.52 -10.60
C GLY A 34 17.26 -20.40 -9.41
N PHE A 35 16.87 -20.86 -8.21
CA PHE A 35 17.65 -20.77 -6.99
C PHE A 35 18.18 -22.15 -6.56
N LYS A 36 19.29 -22.16 -5.81
CA LYS A 36 19.76 -23.35 -5.10
C LYS A 36 19.09 -23.42 -3.74
N TYR A 37 18.17 -24.36 -3.55
CA TYR A 37 17.44 -24.52 -2.29
C TYR A 37 17.09 -25.98 -2.03
N GLU A 38 16.84 -26.28 -0.77
CA GLU A 38 16.27 -27.55 -0.33
C GLU A 38 14.95 -27.29 0.39
N ILE A 39 13.89 -27.98 -0.04
CA ILE A 39 12.57 -27.86 0.59
C ILE A 39 12.31 -29.03 1.55
N VAL A 40 12.35 -28.73 2.84
CA VAL A 40 12.13 -29.71 3.92
C VAL A 40 10.76 -29.49 4.56
N TYR A 41 9.99 -30.57 4.71
CA TYR A 41 8.75 -30.58 5.51
C TYR A 41 9.09 -30.77 6.97
N ARG A 42 8.46 -29.97 7.84
CA ARG A 42 8.47 -30.21 9.28
C ARG A 42 7.04 -30.11 9.82
N ASN A 43 6.63 -31.03 10.68
CA ASN A 43 5.28 -31.05 11.22
C ASN A 43 4.93 -29.74 11.97
N THR A 44 3.68 -29.29 11.88
CA THR A 44 3.18 -28.08 12.54
C THR A 44 3.51 -28.04 14.04
N LYS A 45 3.42 -29.17 14.75
CA LYS A 45 3.76 -29.25 16.19
C LYS A 45 5.23 -28.93 16.48
N GLU A 46 6.11 -29.26 15.55
CA GLU A 46 7.55 -28.98 15.67
C GLU A 46 7.91 -27.59 15.10
N HIS A 47 7.00 -26.97 14.34
CA HIS A 47 7.11 -25.60 13.83
C HIS A 47 6.58 -24.55 14.81
N ALA A 48 6.26 -24.95 16.04
CA ALA A 48 5.70 -24.09 17.07
C ALA A 48 6.55 -22.87 17.38
N ASN A 49 7.88 -22.94 17.21
CA ASN A 49 8.76 -21.79 17.37
C ASN A 49 8.51 -20.69 16.33
N ALA A 50 8.23 -21.05 15.07
CA ALA A 50 7.93 -20.09 14.01
C ALA A 50 6.52 -19.48 14.19
N ASP A 51 5.54 -20.30 14.59
CA ASP A 51 4.19 -19.83 14.88
C ASP A 51 4.18 -18.93 16.12
N TYR A 52 4.92 -19.32 17.17
CA TYR A 52 5.13 -18.50 18.35
C TYR A 52 5.82 -17.19 17.99
N LEU A 53 6.98 -17.18 17.33
CA LEU A 53 7.68 -15.93 17.00
C LEU A 53 6.88 -14.99 16.08
N SER A 54 6.06 -15.54 15.18
CA SER A 54 5.20 -14.71 14.31
C SER A 54 3.97 -14.14 15.03
N ARG A 55 3.55 -14.76 16.14
CA ARG A 55 2.38 -14.34 16.94
C ARG A 55 2.75 -13.82 18.33
N PHE A 56 4.02 -13.88 18.69
CA PHE A 56 4.51 -13.51 20.00
C PHE A 56 4.40 -12.01 20.08
N ALA A 57 3.44 -11.54 20.88
CA ALA A 57 3.33 -10.16 21.24
C ALA A 57 4.61 -9.78 21.97
N LEU A 58 5.57 -9.21 21.26
CA LEU A 58 6.70 -8.54 21.87
C LEU A 58 6.09 -7.47 22.78
N GLN A 59 6.44 -7.52 24.07
CA GLN A 59 6.23 -6.36 24.93
C GLN A 59 7.04 -5.25 24.29
N HIS A 60 6.37 -4.35 23.57
CA HIS A 60 7.00 -3.20 22.96
C HIS A 60 7.72 -2.43 24.07
N THR A 61 9.02 -2.67 24.20
CA THR A 61 9.90 -1.65 24.75
C THR A 61 9.72 -0.50 23.77
N LYS A 62 9.30 0.68 24.25
CA LYS A 62 9.18 1.92 23.45
C LYS A 62 10.51 2.24 22.76
N THR A 63 10.83 1.50 21.73
CA THR A 63 11.57 2.00 20.58
C THR A 63 10.50 2.69 19.77
N GLU A 64 10.75 3.91 19.31
CA GLU A 64 9.85 4.65 18.42
C GLU A 64 9.77 3.97 17.03
N THR A 65 9.57 2.66 16.99
CA THR A 65 9.17 1.95 15.78
C THR A 65 7.72 2.30 15.55
N LEU A 66 7.47 3.09 14.50
CA LEU A 66 6.15 3.32 13.97
C LEU A 66 5.41 1.98 13.83
N ASP A 67 4.14 1.93 14.23
CA ASP A 67 3.30 0.75 13.96
C ASP A 67 3.37 0.37 12.47
N GLU A 68 3.17 -0.91 12.16
CA GLU A 68 3.24 -1.41 10.78
C GLU A 68 2.31 -0.61 9.84
N GLU A 69 1.12 -0.27 10.32
CA GLU A 69 0.14 0.55 9.63
C GLU A 69 0.64 1.98 9.38
N ALA A 70 1.22 2.61 10.40
CA ALA A 70 1.85 3.92 10.29
C ALA A 70 3.00 3.88 9.26
N THR A 71 3.85 2.86 9.32
CA THR A 71 4.97 2.67 8.40
C THR A 71 4.48 2.52 6.96
N TYR A 72 3.39 1.77 6.75
CA TYR A 72 2.78 1.62 5.44
C TYR A 72 2.29 2.97 4.87
N TYR A 73 1.53 3.75 5.64
CA TYR A 73 1.05 5.07 5.23
C TYR A 73 2.19 6.03 4.86
N LEU A 74 3.27 6.00 5.64
CA LEU A 74 4.43 6.83 5.38
C LEU A 74 5.19 6.40 4.12
N SER A 75 5.23 5.10 3.82
CA SER A 75 5.83 4.60 2.58
C SER A 75 5.07 5.08 1.34
N GLN A 76 3.74 5.24 1.41
CA GLN A 76 2.94 5.77 0.30
C GLN A 76 3.33 7.22 -0.04
N ILE A 77 3.59 8.04 0.99
CA ILE A 77 4.03 9.44 0.78
C ILE A 77 5.43 9.49 0.17
N GLN A 78 6.33 8.58 0.55
CA GLN A 78 7.71 8.56 0.04
C GLN A 78 7.81 8.29 -1.47
N ILE A 79 6.79 7.68 -2.07
CA ILE A 79 6.73 7.40 -3.52
C ILE A 79 6.34 8.67 -4.29
N LEU A 80 5.72 9.65 -3.63
CA LEU A 80 5.22 10.85 -4.29
C LEU A 80 6.36 11.86 -4.54
N PRO A 81 6.23 12.72 -5.56
CA PRO A 81 7.15 13.85 -5.79
C PRO A 81 6.96 14.96 -4.74
N VAL A 82 6.27 14.69 -3.62
CA VAL A 82 5.93 15.62 -2.55
C VAL A 82 6.34 15.08 -1.20
N THR A 83 6.92 15.96 -0.38
CA THR A 83 7.35 15.58 0.96
C THR A 83 6.18 15.62 1.93
N ARG A 84 6.22 14.75 2.94
CA ARG A 84 5.24 14.74 4.04
C ARG A 84 5.05 16.11 4.69
N ASN A 85 6.15 16.84 4.88
CA ASN A 85 6.12 18.16 5.51
C ASN A 85 5.40 19.20 4.64
N GLU A 86 5.55 19.13 3.31
CA GLU A 86 4.81 20.00 2.38
C GLU A 86 3.32 19.66 2.43
N ILE A 87 2.96 18.38 2.32
CA ILE A 87 1.56 17.94 2.38
C ILE A 87 0.94 18.43 3.67
N ARG A 88 1.54 18.16 4.84
CA ARG A 88 1.02 18.59 6.13
C ARG A 88 0.84 20.11 6.24
N LYS A 89 1.75 20.90 5.69
CA LYS A 89 1.66 22.37 5.71
C LYS A 89 0.53 22.87 4.80
N GLU A 90 0.43 22.32 3.60
CA GLU A 90 -0.55 22.73 2.60
C GLU A 90 -1.96 22.22 2.94
N THR A 91 -2.09 21.04 3.56
CA THR A 91 -3.36 20.50 4.07
C THR A 91 -4.01 21.44 5.08
N ARG A 92 -3.22 22.09 5.95
CA ARG A 92 -3.72 23.08 6.93
C ARG A 92 -4.22 24.38 6.28
N LYS A 93 -3.76 24.69 5.06
CA LYS A 93 -4.22 25.85 4.30
C LYS A 93 -5.46 25.53 3.47
N ASP A 94 -5.64 24.26 3.10
CA ASP A 94 -6.76 23.80 2.30
C ASP A 94 -8.04 23.75 3.14
N THR A 95 -9.02 24.59 2.77
CA THR A 95 -10.28 24.74 3.50
C THR A 95 -11.16 23.49 3.43
N GLU A 96 -11.05 22.67 2.38
CA GLU A 96 -11.82 21.43 2.26
C GLU A 96 -11.21 20.33 3.13
N LEU A 97 -9.89 20.15 3.06
CA LEU A 97 -9.21 19.12 3.84
C LEU A 97 -9.21 19.44 5.34
N THR A 98 -9.09 20.71 5.71
CA THR A 98 -9.15 21.14 7.12
C THR A 98 -10.51 20.85 7.74
N LYS A 99 -11.62 21.03 6.99
CA LYS A 99 -12.96 20.65 7.46
C LYS A 99 -13.04 19.16 7.80
N ILE A 100 -12.49 18.32 6.92
CA ILE A 100 -12.45 16.86 7.12
C ILE A 100 -11.63 16.51 8.36
N ILE A 101 -10.48 17.16 8.57
CA ILE A 101 -9.64 16.95 9.75
C ILE A 101 -10.39 17.31 11.03
N ASN A 102 -11.04 18.48 11.07
CA ASN A 102 -11.78 18.94 12.26
C ASN A 102 -12.97 18.00 12.57
N GLU A 103 -13.61 17.44 11.55
CA GLU A 103 -14.69 16.47 11.71
C GLU A 103 -14.17 15.12 12.24
N ILE A 104 -13.04 14.62 11.75
CA ILE A 104 -12.38 13.40 12.26
C ILE A 104 -11.92 13.60 13.71
N GLN A 105 -11.44 14.78 14.07
CA GLN A 105 -10.99 15.12 15.41
C GLN A 105 -12.15 15.41 16.38
N GLY A 106 -13.41 15.40 15.91
CA GLY A 106 -14.60 15.62 16.72
C GLY A 106 -14.88 17.09 17.07
N GLU A 107 -14.21 18.03 16.41
CA GLU A 107 -14.43 19.48 16.59
C GLU A 107 -15.66 19.99 15.81
N LEU A 108 -16.11 19.24 14.79
CA LEU A 108 -17.32 19.52 14.00
C LEU A 108 -18.27 18.31 14.03
N PRO A 109 -19.61 18.52 14.08
CA PRO A 109 -20.56 17.43 13.96
C PRO A 109 -20.43 16.71 12.61
N ALA A 110 -20.43 15.38 12.66
CA ALA A 110 -20.35 14.53 11.48
C ALA A 110 -21.51 14.82 10.53
N THR A 111 -21.27 15.60 9.48
CA THR A 111 -22.29 16.07 8.55
C THR A 111 -22.44 15.10 7.38
N ASP A 112 -21.37 14.41 7.00
CA ASP A 112 -21.34 13.51 5.85
C ASP A 112 -20.84 12.11 6.26
N GLN A 113 -21.70 11.08 6.12
CA GLN A 113 -21.33 9.67 6.35
C GLN A 113 -20.18 9.20 5.45
N THR A 114 -19.94 9.89 4.33
CA THR A 114 -18.84 9.62 3.38
C THR A 114 -17.46 9.93 3.96
N LEU A 115 -17.37 10.52 5.16
CA LEU A 115 -16.10 10.90 5.78
C LEU A 115 -15.49 9.81 6.68
N THR A 116 -16.26 8.74 6.95
CA THR A 116 -15.78 7.54 7.67
C THR A 116 -14.65 6.80 6.95
N GLN A 117 -14.41 7.10 5.67
CA GLN A 117 -13.33 6.50 4.87
C GLN A 117 -11.97 7.19 5.04
N PHE A 118 -11.91 8.32 5.77
CA PHE A 118 -10.68 9.09 5.92
C PHE A 118 -9.96 8.81 7.24
N THR A 119 -8.64 8.71 7.16
CA THR A 119 -7.74 8.48 8.30
C THR A 119 -6.69 9.59 8.35
N LEU A 120 -6.39 10.08 9.55
CA LEU A 120 -5.36 11.09 9.78
C LEU A 120 -4.10 10.44 10.34
N GLN A 121 -2.99 10.52 9.60
CA GLN A 121 -1.71 9.95 10.02
C GLN A 121 -0.57 10.96 9.83
N ASP A 122 0.17 11.27 10.91
CA ASP A 122 1.25 12.27 10.94
C ASP A 122 0.84 13.63 10.31
N GLY A 123 -0.40 14.06 10.57
CA GLY A 123 -0.98 15.29 10.02
C GLY A 123 -1.25 15.27 8.52
N CYS A 124 -1.15 14.11 7.86
CA CYS A 124 -1.54 13.88 6.48
C CYS A 124 -2.86 13.10 6.44
N LEU A 125 -3.76 13.49 5.54
CA LEU A 125 -5.07 12.86 5.39
C LEU A 125 -4.99 11.75 4.35
N PHE A 126 -5.61 10.61 4.63
CA PHE A 126 -5.67 9.45 3.75
C PHE A 126 -7.11 9.03 3.50
N ASN A 127 -7.41 8.57 2.28
CA ASN A 127 -8.66 7.89 1.93
C ASN A 127 -8.34 6.42 1.63
N GLY A 128 -8.67 5.52 2.55
CA GLY A 128 -8.13 4.16 2.54
C GLY A 128 -6.60 4.19 2.58
N ILE A 129 -5.94 3.77 1.50
CA ILE A 129 -4.47 3.78 1.36
C ILE A 129 -3.92 4.99 0.59
N ARG A 130 -4.80 5.85 0.06
CA ARG A 130 -4.42 6.93 -0.86
C ARG A 130 -4.21 8.24 -0.11
N VAL A 131 -3.15 8.97 -0.43
CA VAL A 131 -2.86 10.27 0.18
C VAL A 131 -3.81 11.33 -0.39
N ALA A 132 -4.51 12.07 0.47
CA ALA A 132 -5.33 13.20 0.04
C ALA A 132 -4.43 14.42 -0.25
N ILE A 133 -4.48 14.92 -1.49
CA ILE A 133 -3.55 15.96 -1.97
C ILE A 133 -4.20 17.36 -1.91
N PRO A 134 -3.59 18.32 -1.18
CA PRO A 134 -4.00 19.72 -1.18
C PRO A 134 -3.97 20.35 -2.57
N ARG A 135 -4.88 21.29 -2.84
CA ARG A 135 -5.02 21.94 -4.16
C ARG A 135 -3.69 22.46 -4.73
N THR A 136 -2.84 23.06 -3.89
CA THR A 136 -1.54 23.65 -4.26
C THR A 136 -0.51 22.63 -4.74
N LEU A 137 -0.64 21.35 -4.36
CA LEU A 137 0.31 20.29 -4.73
C LEU A 137 -0.18 19.43 -5.91
N ARG A 138 -1.41 19.62 -6.38
CA ARG A 138 -2.01 18.78 -7.43
C ARG A 138 -1.30 18.92 -8.78
N GLU A 139 -0.93 20.14 -9.17
CA GLU A 139 -0.23 20.39 -10.44
C GLU A 139 1.10 19.64 -10.51
N ARG A 140 1.91 19.68 -9.44
CA ARG A 140 3.20 18.97 -9.37
C ARG A 140 3.04 17.46 -9.51
N ILE A 141 1.99 16.89 -8.92
CA ILE A 141 1.71 15.45 -9.06
C ILE A 141 1.22 15.12 -10.47
N LEU A 142 0.39 15.97 -11.07
CA LEU A 142 -0.09 15.80 -12.43
C LEU A 142 1.05 15.83 -13.45
N GLU A 143 2.00 16.75 -13.30
CA GLU A 143 3.22 16.83 -14.12
C GLU A 143 4.07 15.56 -14.00
N GLU A 144 4.29 15.05 -12.78
CA GLU A 144 5.02 13.81 -12.55
C GLU A 144 4.32 12.60 -13.17
N LEU A 145 3.00 12.51 -13.03
CA LEU A 145 2.20 11.46 -13.65
C LEU A 145 2.30 11.48 -15.18
N HIS A 146 2.40 12.68 -15.77
CA HIS A 146 2.51 12.86 -17.21
C HIS A 146 3.90 12.52 -17.75
N THR A 147 4.95 12.97 -17.06
CA THR A 147 6.34 12.71 -17.47
C THR A 147 6.72 11.24 -17.35
N ALA A 148 6.29 10.56 -16.28
CA ALA A 148 6.63 9.17 -16.05
C ALA A 148 5.82 8.17 -16.90
N HIS A 149 4.63 8.55 -17.41
CA HIS A 149 3.70 7.60 -18.02
C HIS A 149 2.97 8.12 -19.26
N THR A 150 3.24 7.46 -20.39
CA THR A 150 2.46 7.65 -21.61
C THR A 150 1.13 6.89 -21.54
N GLY A 151 0.02 7.62 -21.57
CA GLY A 151 -1.33 7.06 -21.77
C GLY A 151 -2.28 7.30 -20.60
N ILE A 152 -3.45 7.86 -20.92
CA ILE A 152 -4.45 8.32 -19.94
C ILE A 152 -4.93 7.23 -18.97
N VAL A 153 -5.07 5.99 -19.46
CA VAL A 153 -5.50 4.85 -18.63
C VAL A 153 -4.44 4.50 -17.58
N ARG A 154 -3.16 4.52 -17.96
CA ARG A 154 -2.05 4.27 -17.04
C ARG A 154 -1.95 5.36 -15.99
N MET A 155 -2.05 6.63 -16.39
CA MET A 155 -2.05 7.77 -15.47
C MET A 155 -3.19 7.66 -14.45
N LYS A 156 -4.42 7.39 -14.90
CA LYS A 156 -5.57 7.20 -14.00
C LYS A 156 -5.38 6.05 -13.02
N ASN A 157 -4.89 4.90 -13.51
CA ASN A 157 -4.64 3.74 -12.64
C ASN A 157 -3.60 4.06 -11.56
N LEU A 158 -2.50 4.69 -11.95
CA LEU A 158 -1.44 5.04 -11.00
C LEU A 158 -1.92 6.08 -9.97
N ALA A 159 -2.60 7.12 -10.45
CA ALA A 159 -3.16 8.14 -9.59
C ALA A 159 -4.12 7.52 -8.55
N ARG A 160 -5.01 6.63 -8.99
CA ARG A 160 -5.95 5.91 -8.11
C ARG A 160 -5.28 4.94 -7.15
N SER A 161 -4.02 4.54 -7.37
CA SER A 161 -3.28 3.69 -6.43
C SER A 161 -2.69 4.48 -5.26
N TYR A 162 -2.24 5.72 -5.49
CA TYR A 162 -1.41 6.45 -4.52
C TYR A 162 -2.06 7.72 -3.97
N VAL A 163 -2.87 8.42 -4.77
CA VAL A 163 -3.35 9.77 -4.45
C VAL A 163 -4.86 9.90 -4.58
N TRP A 164 -5.41 10.90 -3.90
CA TRP A 164 -6.83 11.20 -3.92
C TRP A 164 -7.09 12.71 -3.89
N TRP A 165 -8.00 13.16 -4.75
CA TRP A 165 -8.76 14.40 -4.60
C TRP A 165 -10.05 14.33 -5.41
N ARG A 166 -11.02 15.19 -5.08
CA ARG A 166 -12.27 15.29 -5.84
C ARG A 166 -11.96 15.75 -7.27
N GLY A 167 -12.36 14.95 -8.25
CA GLY A 167 -12.21 15.29 -9.67
C GLY A 167 -10.88 14.90 -10.32
N ILE A 168 -10.04 14.08 -9.67
CA ILE A 168 -8.73 13.66 -10.22
C ILE A 168 -8.77 13.13 -11.66
N ASP A 169 -9.78 12.34 -12.00
CA ASP A 169 -9.91 11.79 -13.36
C ASP A 169 -10.15 12.89 -14.41
N ASN A 170 -10.90 13.94 -14.05
CA ASN A 170 -11.15 15.09 -14.93
C ASN A 170 -9.90 15.94 -15.11
N ASP A 171 -9.10 16.10 -14.04
CA ASP A 171 -7.86 16.86 -14.12
C ASP A 171 -6.81 16.13 -14.98
N ILE A 172 -6.71 14.81 -14.86
CA ILE A 172 -5.87 13.98 -15.74
C ILE A 172 -6.35 14.07 -17.20
N GLU A 173 -7.66 14.04 -17.45
CA GLU A 173 -8.21 14.20 -18.81
C GLU A 173 -7.89 15.56 -19.42
N LYS A 174 -7.93 16.63 -18.63
CA LYS A 174 -7.58 17.97 -19.10
C LYS A 174 -6.10 18.08 -19.45
N LEU A 175 -5.23 17.50 -18.63
CA LEU A 175 -3.79 17.52 -18.85
C LEU A 175 -3.39 16.76 -20.12
N VAL A 176 -4.00 15.61 -20.40
CA VAL A 176 -3.70 14.80 -21.59
C VAL A 176 -4.26 15.43 -22.89
N LYS A 177 -5.23 16.34 -22.78
CA LYS A 177 -5.81 17.07 -23.93
C LYS A 177 -5.03 18.35 -24.28
N GLN A 178 -4.07 18.77 -23.45
CA GLN A 178 -3.12 19.85 -23.77
C GLN A 178 -2.00 19.32 -24.67
#